data_AF-A0A7X1XGW6-F1
#
_entry.id   AF-A0A7X1XGW6-F1
#
_cell.length_a   1.000
_cell.length_b   1.000
_cell.length_c   1.000
_cell.angle_alpha   90.00
_cell.angle_beta   90.00
_cell.angle_gamma   90.00
#
_symmetry.space_group_name_H-M   'P 1'
#
loop_
_entity.id
_entity.type
_entity.pdbx_description
1 polymer ?
#
loop_
_entity_poly.entity_id
_entity_poly.type
_entity_poly.pdbx_seq_one_letter_code
_entity_poly.pdbx_strand_id
1 'polypeptide(L)'
;MKNKGHIISATEFLEEHNISESEFKDRIEKLQTPLLCRCPRTVAVHVSGSAIILNDNEPRTAKSLSKQHKGTPFCADHDYHSKVDLDIKFLSISATDWEKIVNYGELSKCDFNLYAFHESGKGLAKVSARELLNTSLKPLPALIIDAAFFITSRNSPDKLEEIIIREADVIMRTEDSKRILETNTEINKDSKKSEQHYWESNKLFELNRTAEKFIPEINITSEDERKELIEMIKKHLKEKCNYKGKDLLEQAAFAILPNEHYRKIKSTKMPADKALSQYPEHASTALILINEAAKHFWNASQETTQKVQTKRTVMKTELESSDWGFTARLAGAAATIINGGGKN
;
A
#
# COMPACT_ATOMS: atom_id res chain seq x y z
N MET A 1 5.89 19.12 -5.39
CA MET A 1 5.42 18.98 -4.00
C MET A 1 5.56 20.32 -3.26
N LYS A 2 4.44 20.97 -2.94
CA LYS A 2 4.34 22.17 -2.08
C LYS A 2 3.59 21.81 -0.78
N ASN A 3 4.05 20.82 -0.01
CA ASN A 3 3.48 20.56 1.32
C ASN A 3 4.59 20.54 2.36
N LYS A 4 4.77 21.67 3.05
CA LYS A 4 5.65 21.84 4.22
C LYS A 4 4.94 21.48 5.54
N GLY A 5 3.73 20.89 5.49
CA GLY A 5 2.96 20.52 6.67
C GLY A 5 3.29 19.11 7.17
N HIS A 6 3.15 18.89 8.48
CA HIS A 6 3.25 17.56 9.12
C HIS A 6 2.00 16.68 8.90
N ILE A 7 0.97 17.24 8.24
CA ILE A 7 -0.32 16.63 7.98
C ILE A 7 -0.71 16.87 6.52
N ILE A 8 -1.53 15.99 5.96
CA ILE A 8 -2.14 16.11 4.63
C ILE A 8 -3.62 15.75 4.71
N SER A 9 -4.44 16.32 3.83
CA SER A 9 -5.84 15.91 3.69
C SER A 9 -5.93 14.47 3.17
N ALA A 10 -6.86 13.68 3.72
CA ALA A 10 -7.11 12.34 3.21
C ALA A 10 -7.72 12.38 1.81
N THR A 11 -8.69 13.25 1.56
CA THR A 11 -9.35 13.37 0.25
C THR A 11 -8.38 13.82 -0.84
N GLU A 12 -7.57 14.87 -0.58
CA GLU A 12 -6.56 15.35 -1.54
C GLU A 12 -5.53 14.25 -1.86
N PHE A 13 -5.15 13.44 -0.87
CA PHE A 13 -4.21 12.33 -1.06
C PHE A 13 -4.80 11.23 -1.94
N LEU A 14 -6.08 10.89 -1.77
CA LEU A 14 -6.77 9.89 -2.60
C LEU A 14 -6.87 10.36 -4.04
N GLU A 15 -7.26 11.62 -4.25
CA GLU A 15 -7.34 12.24 -5.58
C GLU A 15 -5.96 12.31 -6.26
N GLU A 16 -4.92 12.77 -5.56
CA GLU A 16 -3.56 12.91 -6.10
C GLU A 16 -2.97 11.56 -6.54
N HIS A 17 -3.34 10.48 -5.87
CA HIS A 17 -2.78 9.14 -6.11
C HIS A 17 -3.75 8.15 -6.76
N ASN A 18 -4.96 8.61 -7.13
CA ASN A 18 -6.01 7.79 -7.71
C ASN A 18 -6.29 6.49 -6.93
N ILE A 19 -6.41 6.61 -5.60
CA ILE A 19 -6.68 5.49 -4.68
C ILE A 19 -8.17 5.51 -4.36
N SER A 20 -8.86 4.37 -4.49
CA SER A 20 -10.27 4.28 -4.10
C SER A 20 -10.42 4.29 -2.57
N GLU A 21 -11.58 4.73 -2.08
CA GLU A 21 -11.85 4.80 -0.63
C GLU A 21 -11.80 3.42 0.06
N SER A 22 -12.25 2.38 -0.66
CA SER A 22 -12.18 0.99 -0.20
C SER A 22 -10.74 0.50 -0.11
N GLU A 23 -9.94 0.73 -1.15
CA GLU A 23 -8.53 0.38 -1.14
C GLU A 23 -7.77 1.14 -0.03
N PHE A 24 -8.09 2.41 0.16
CA PHE A 24 -7.51 3.20 1.23
C PHE A 24 -7.84 2.63 2.61
N LYS A 25 -9.11 2.29 2.86
CA LYS A 25 -9.57 1.64 4.09
C LYS A 25 -8.76 0.37 4.40
N ASP A 26 -8.64 -0.52 3.42
CA ASP A 26 -7.90 -1.78 3.58
C ASP A 26 -6.43 -1.53 3.94
N ARG A 27 -5.81 -0.53 3.30
CA ARG A 27 -4.41 -0.17 3.57
C ARG A 27 -4.21 0.41 4.97
N ILE A 28 -5.07 1.34 5.41
CA ILE A 28 -4.95 1.93 6.76
C ILE A 28 -5.24 0.91 7.86
N GLU A 29 -6.17 -0.03 7.62
CA GLU A 29 -6.47 -1.14 8.53
C GLU A 29 -5.28 -2.09 8.64
N LYS A 30 -4.73 -2.54 7.51
CA LYS A 30 -3.55 -3.43 7.46
C LYS A 30 -2.34 -2.82 8.15
N LEU A 31 -2.08 -1.53 7.92
CA LEU A 31 -0.95 -0.82 8.51
C LEU A 31 -1.19 -0.37 9.96
N GLN A 32 -2.40 -0.57 10.49
CA GLN A 32 -2.85 -0.01 11.78
C GLN A 32 -2.56 1.49 11.90
N THR A 33 -2.79 2.21 10.80
CA THR A 33 -2.47 3.64 10.68
C THR A 33 -3.69 4.45 11.09
N PRO A 34 -3.61 5.26 12.16
CA PRO A 34 -4.72 6.11 12.55
C PRO A 34 -4.86 7.28 11.60
N LEU A 35 -6.09 7.54 11.15
CA LEU A 35 -6.44 8.85 10.58
C LEU A 35 -6.71 9.84 11.70
N LEU A 36 -6.77 11.12 11.38
CA LEU A 36 -6.87 12.19 12.35
C LEU A 36 -8.03 13.12 11.99
N CYS A 37 -8.69 13.67 13.01
CA CYS A 37 -9.54 14.84 12.91
C CYS A 37 -9.05 15.93 13.86
N ARG A 38 -9.37 17.19 13.57
CA ARG A 38 -9.00 18.31 14.45
C ARG A 38 -9.83 18.29 15.73
N CYS A 39 -9.16 18.47 16.87
CA CYS A 39 -9.82 18.70 18.14
C CYS A 39 -10.35 20.14 18.20
N PRO A 40 -11.67 20.38 18.33
CA PRO A 40 -12.20 21.74 18.42
C PRO A 40 -11.68 22.49 19.65
N ARG A 41 -11.46 23.79 19.53
CA ARG A 41 -11.03 24.62 20.68
C ARG A 41 -12.11 24.79 21.74
N THR A 42 -13.36 24.49 21.40
CA THR A 42 -14.53 24.60 22.29
C THR A 42 -14.68 23.41 23.22
N VAL A 43 -13.94 22.31 22.98
CA VAL A 43 -14.00 21.10 23.82
C VAL A 43 -12.83 21.02 24.80
N ALA A 44 -13.01 20.18 25.82
CA ALA A 44 -11.97 19.68 26.69
C ALA A 44 -11.83 18.17 26.46
N VAL A 45 -10.60 17.66 26.52
CA VAL A 45 -10.32 16.23 26.39
C VAL A 45 -10.15 15.63 27.77
N HIS A 46 -10.83 14.52 28.01
CA HIS A 46 -10.72 13.71 29.21
C HIS A 46 -10.17 12.33 28.82
N VAL A 47 -9.45 11.71 29.74
CA VAL A 47 -9.07 10.32 29.65
C VAL A 47 -9.89 9.55 30.68
N SER A 48 -10.48 8.44 30.28
CA SER A 48 -11.30 7.61 31.16
C SER A 48 -10.98 6.15 30.89
N GLY A 49 -10.95 5.33 31.94
CA GLY A 49 -10.63 3.92 31.82
C GLY A 49 -10.75 3.16 33.13
N SER A 50 -10.41 1.89 33.06
CA SER A 50 -10.43 0.97 34.19
C SER A 50 -9.00 0.61 34.56
N ALA A 51 -8.68 0.71 35.84
CA ALA A 51 -7.34 0.48 36.33
C ALA A 51 -7.37 -0.22 37.69
N ILE A 52 -6.40 -1.09 37.94
CA ILE A 52 -6.18 -1.72 39.23
C ILE A 52 -4.98 -1.03 39.88
N ILE A 53 -5.22 -0.37 41.01
CA ILE A 53 -4.18 0.17 41.89
C ILE A 53 -3.57 -1.00 42.67
N LEU A 54 -2.25 -1.14 42.57
CA LEU A 54 -1.46 -2.14 43.27
C LEU A 54 -0.98 -1.53 44.60
N ASN A 55 -1.74 -1.75 45.68
CA ASN A 55 -1.31 -1.38 47.03
C ASN A 55 -0.71 -2.60 47.75
N ASP A 56 0.13 -2.38 48.76
CA ASP A 56 0.82 -3.43 49.52
C ASP A 56 -0.12 -4.42 50.23
N ASN A 57 -1.39 -4.05 50.44
CA ASN A 57 -2.35 -4.86 51.18
C ASN A 57 -3.25 -5.71 50.26
N GLU A 58 -3.89 -5.12 49.24
CA GLU A 58 -4.71 -5.83 48.24
C GLU A 58 -4.89 -4.97 46.97
N PRO A 59 -4.93 -5.57 45.76
CA PRO A 59 -5.28 -4.85 44.53
C PRO A 59 -6.71 -4.31 44.57
N ARG A 60 -6.92 -3.05 44.17
CA ARG A 60 -8.25 -2.41 44.15
C ARG A 60 -8.46 -1.62 42.86
N THR A 61 -9.70 -1.50 42.40
CA THR A 61 -9.98 -0.64 41.25
C THR A 61 -9.74 0.83 41.58
N ALA A 62 -9.22 1.58 40.59
CA ALA A 62 -9.06 3.01 40.65
C ALA A 62 -10.46 3.64 40.64
N LYS A 63 -11.03 3.90 41.81
CA LYS A 63 -12.34 4.57 41.89
C LYS A 63 -12.17 6.07 41.61
N SER A 64 -13.05 6.61 40.78
CA SER A 64 -13.20 8.04 40.62
C SER A 64 -13.55 8.69 41.97
N LEU A 65 -12.78 9.71 42.38
CA LEU A 65 -12.96 10.43 43.65
C LEU A 65 -14.32 11.14 43.75
N SER A 66 -15.08 11.23 42.64
CA SER A 66 -16.31 12.02 42.51
C SER A 66 -17.61 11.21 42.42
N LYS A 67 -17.63 9.87 42.56
CA LYS A 67 -18.86 9.07 42.35
C LYS A 67 -19.20 8.03 43.42
N GLN A 68 -20.52 7.88 43.66
CA GLN A 68 -21.17 6.86 44.49
C GLN A 68 -21.60 5.59 43.69
N HIS A 69 -21.44 5.57 42.37
CA HIS A 69 -21.89 4.47 41.48
C HIS A 69 -20.72 3.86 40.68
N LYS A 70 -20.90 2.63 40.16
CA LYS A 70 -19.96 1.99 39.22
C LYS A 70 -20.02 2.76 37.88
N GLY A 71 -18.88 3.26 37.40
CA GLY A 71 -18.81 4.00 36.13
C GLY A 71 -18.28 5.44 36.24
N THR A 72 -17.74 5.98 35.16
CA THR A 72 -17.39 7.41 34.99
C THR A 72 -18.57 8.20 34.41
N PRO A 73 -18.53 9.56 34.33
CA PRO A 73 -19.56 10.33 33.61
C PRO A 73 -19.64 9.98 32.12
N PHE A 74 -18.59 9.37 31.57
CA PHE A 74 -18.41 9.17 30.13
C PHE A 74 -18.64 7.71 29.69
N CYS A 75 -18.35 6.76 30.57
CA CYS A 75 -18.44 5.34 30.30
C CYS A 75 -18.78 4.56 31.59
N ALA A 76 -19.79 3.70 31.52
CA ALA A 76 -20.25 2.88 32.64
C ALA A 76 -19.23 1.79 33.02
N ASP A 77 -18.43 1.33 32.07
CA ASP A 77 -17.43 0.27 32.27
C ASP A 77 -16.10 0.80 32.84
N HIS A 78 -15.93 2.13 32.85
CA HIS A 78 -14.72 2.77 33.36
C HIS A 78 -14.83 3.12 34.84
N ASP A 79 -13.71 3.00 35.56
CA ASP A 79 -13.68 3.22 37.01
C ASP A 79 -13.12 4.60 37.38
N TYR A 80 -12.26 5.16 36.53
CA TYR A 80 -11.54 6.40 36.75
C TYR A 80 -11.51 7.28 35.51
N HIS A 81 -11.53 8.60 35.71
CA HIS A 81 -11.28 9.55 34.65
C HIS A 81 -10.49 10.74 35.19
N SER A 82 -9.77 11.41 34.29
CA SER A 82 -9.08 12.66 34.56
C SER A 82 -9.15 13.57 33.34
N LYS A 83 -9.01 14.87 33.57
CA LYS A 83 -8.87 15.84 32.48
C LYS A 83 -7.46 15.73 31.91
N VAL A 84 -7.33 15.85 30.58
CA VAL A 84 -6.04 15.87 29.91
C VAL A 84 -5.52 17.31 29.90
N ASP A 85 -4.37 17.53 30.53
CA ASP A 85 -3.73 18.85 30.61
C ASP A 85 -2.88 19.20 29.37
N LEU A 86 -2.70 18.25 28.46
CA LEU A 86 -2.04 18.50 27.17
C LEU A 86 -2.97 19.23 26.20
N ASP A 87 -2.40 20.18 25.45
CA ASP A 87 -3.09 20.87 24.35
C ASP A 87 -3.21 19.95 23.12
N ILE A 88 -4.18 19.04 23.18
CA ILE A 88 -4.48 18.09 22.11
C ILE A 88 -4.99 18.84 20.87
N LYS A 89 -4.28 18.68 19.76
CA LYS A 89 -4.63 19.27 18.45
C LYS A 89 -5.45 18.34 17.58
N PHE A 90 -5.19 17.04 17.67
CA PHE A 90 -5.86 16.04 16.83
C PHE A 90 -6.26 14.82 17.63
N LEU A 91 -7.41 14.25 17.25
CA LEU A 91 -7.95 13.01 17.77
C LEU A 91 -7.90 11.98 16.66
N SER A 92 -7.52 10.74 16.98
CA SER A 92 -7.44 9.68 16.00
C SER A 92 -8.81 9.06 15.69
N ILE A 93 -9.08 8.80 14.42
CA ILE A 93 -10.22 7.99 13.98
C ILE A 93 -9.71 6.70 13.31
N SER A 94 -10.51 5.65 13.41
CA SER A 94 -10.18 4.31 12.91
C SER A 94 -10.56 4.11 11.44
N ALA A 95 -10.13 2.99 10.84
CA ALA A 95 -10.57 2.57 9.51
C ALA A 95 -12.09 2.33 9.44
N THR A 96 -12.69 1.84 10.54
CA THR A 96 -14.15 1.69 10.66
C THR A 96 -14.87 3.02 10.75
N ASP A 97 -14.27 4.02 11.40
CA ASP A 97 -14.83 5.38 11.42
C ASP A 97 -14.76 6.01 10.02
N TRP A 98 -13.64 5.82 9.29
CA TRP A 98 -13.51 6.23 7.89
C TRP A 98 -14.59 5.63 7.00
N GLU A 99 -14.80 4.32 7.07
CA GLU A 99 -15.85 3.63 6.30
C GLU A 99 -17.24 4.20 6.59
N LYS A 100 -17.55 4.56 7.84
CA LYS A 100 -18.81 5.21 8.18
C LYS A 100 -18.92 6.59 7.56
N ILE A 101 -17.86 7.38 7.62
CA ILE A 101 -17.84 8.73 7.03
C ILE A 101 -18.08 8.64 5.51
N VAL A 102 -17.41 7.73 4.82
CA VAL A 102 -17.60 7.53 3.37
C VAL A 102 -19.01 7.08 3.03
N ASN A 103 -19.56 6.10 3.77
CA ASN A 103 -20.88 5.55 3.47
C ASN A 103 -22.03 6.50 3.82
N TYR A 104 -21.87 7.35 4.83
CA TYR A 104 -22.95 8.19 5.38
C TYR A 104 -22.71 9.69 5.24
N GLY A 105 -21.56 10.11 4.69
CA GLY A 105 -21.13 11.49 4.52
C GLY A 105 -20.57 12.16 5.78
N GLU A 106 -20.96 11.69 6.97
CA GLU A 106 -20.46 12.21 8.25
C GLU A 106 -20.53 11.18 9.39
N LEU A 107 -19.76 11.43 10.44
CA LEU A 107 -19.77 10.65 11.68
C LEU A 107 -19.82 11.59 12.89
N SER A 108 -20.80 11.40 13.76
CA SER A 108 -20.85 12.04 15.08
C SER A 108 -20.19 11.13 16.12
N LYS A 109 -19.22 11.64 16.88
CA LYS A 109 -18.49 10.85 17.89
C LYS A 109 -18.03 11.71 19.07
N CYS A 110 -18.01 11.12 20.27
CA CYS A 110 -17.50 11.76 21.49
C CYS A 110 -16.40 10.96 22.22
N ASP A 111 -16.15 9.72 21.79
CA ASP A 111 -15.13 8.80 22.31
C ASP A 111 -14.00 8.56 21.29
N PHE A 112 -12.77 8.33 21.73
CA PHE A 112 -11.63 8.03 20.84
C PHE A 112 -10.68 7.03 21.48
N ASN A 113 -10.59 5.82 20.92
CA ASN A 113 -9.97 4.66 21.57
C ASN A 113 -8.48 4.44 21.22
N LEU A 114 -7.94 5.20 20.25
CA LEU A 114 -6.59 4.97 19.74
C LEU A 114 -5.59 5.95 20.38
N TYR A 115 -5.50 7.17 19.86
CA TYR A 115 -4.44 8.12 20.19
C TYR A 115 -4.92 9.57 20.10
N ALA A 116 -4.27 10.42 20.90
CA ALA A 116 -4.35 11.86 20.74
C ALA A 116 -3.00 12.39 20.27
N PHE A 117 -3.00 13.53 19.59
CA PHE A 117 -1.79 14.17 19.12
C PHE A 117 -1.74 15.61 19.59
N HIS A 118 -0.58 16.02 20.09
CA HIS A 118 -0.29 17.38 20.50
C HIS A 118 0.97 17.89 19.81
N GLU A 119 1.10 19.21 19.73
CA GLU A 119 2.33 19.81 19.23
C GLU A 119 3.47 19.59 20.22
N SER A 120 4.63 19.26 19.68
CA SER A 120 5.91 19.19 20.38
C SER A 120 6.93 19.99 19.58
N GLY A 121 8.04 20.40 20.19
CA GLY A 121 9.07 21.18 19.50
C GLY A 121 9.69 20.51 18.26
N LYS A 122 9.41 19.22 18.01
CA LYS A 122 9.87 18.43 16.85
C LYS A 122 8.74 18.03 15.87
N GLY A 123 7.50 18.48 16.07
CA GLY A 123 6.34 18.10 15.25
C GLY A 123 5.18 17.57 16.09
N LEU A 124 4.38 16.65 15.54
CA LEU A 124 3.26 16.05 16.26
C LEU A 124 3.70 14.84 17.09
N ALA A 125 3.53 14.94 18.41
CA ALA A 125 3.74 13.84 19.34
C ALA A 125 2.44 13.06 19.53
N LYS A 126 2.56 11.74 19.57
CA LYS A 126 1.48 10.78 19.77
C LYS A 126 1.41 10.41 21.24
N VAL A 127 0.21 10.36 21.81
CA VAL A 127 -0.03 9.87 23.17
C VAL A 127 -1.24 8.94 23.20
N SER A 128 -1.13 7.83 23.92
CA SER A 128 -2.25 6.91 24.13
C SER A 128 -3.07 7.26 25.38
N ALA A 129 -4.36 6.91 25.37
CA ALA A 129 -5.21 7.07 26.55
C ALA A 129 -4.65 6.30 27.75
N ARG A 130 -4.10 5.10 27.51
CA ARG A 130 -3.47 4.26 28.54
C ARG A 130 -2.29 4.96 29.25
N GLU A 131 -1.41 5.62 28.50
CA GLU A 131 -0.26 6.34 29.06
C GLU A 131 -0.68 7.56 29.90
N LEU A 132 -1.69 8.31 29.44
CA LEU A 132 -2.20 9.47 30.17
C LEU A 132 -2.96 9.06 31.42
N LEU A 133 -3.78 8.01 31.35
CA LEU A 133 -4.48 7.48 32.51
C LEU A 133 -3.48 7.00 33.57
N ASN A 134 -2.46 6.24 33.17
CA ASN A 134 -1.40 5.78 34.07
C ASN A 134 -0.64 6.97 34.70
N THR A 135 -0.37 8.03 33.93
CA THR A 135 0.30 9.23 34.44
C THR A 135 -0.58 9.97 35.46
N SER A 136 -1.89 10.03 35.23
CA SER A 136 -2.85 10.68 36.15
C SER A 136 -3.01 9.96 37.49
N LEU A 137 -2.69 8.66 37.55
CA LEU A 137 -2.77 7.84 38.76
C LEU A 137 -1.46 7.85 39.58
N LYS A 138 -0.38 8.45 39.07
CA LYS A 138 0.88 8.58 39.82
C LYS A 138 0.67 9.37 41.12
N PRO A 139 1.37 9.01 42.22
CA PRO A 139 2.48 8.05 42.29
C PRO A 139 2.05 6.58 42.47
N LEU A 140 0.76 6.27 42.42
CA LEU A 140 0.27 4.91 42.67
C LEU A 140 0.59 3.98 41.49
N PRO A 141 1.21 2.81 41.71
CA PRO A 141 1.40 1.84 40.64
C PRO A 141 0.04 1.29 40.21
N ALA A 142 -0.27 1.44 38.92
CA ALA A 142 -1.56 1.07 38.36
C ALA A 142 -1.39 0.13 37.16
N LEU A 143 -2.16 -0.96 37.14
CA LEU A 143 -2.38 -1.78 35.96
C LEU A 143 -3.61 -1.25 35.22
N ILE A 144 -3.40 -0.63 34.08
CA ILE A 144 -4.51 -0.18 33.23
C ILE A 144 -5.11 -1.40 32.51
N ILE A 145 -6.44 -1.55 32.55
CA ILE A 145 -7.16 -2.60 31.83
C ILE A 145 -7.56 -2.06 30.47
N ASP A 146 -8.31 -0.96 30.47
CA ASP A 146 -8.80 -0.27 29.28
C ASP A 146 -8.77 1.25 29.51
N ALA A 147 -8.68 2.03 28.42
CA ALA A 147 -8.70 3.48 28.45
C ALA A 147 -9.08 4.07 27.09
N ALA A 148 -9.90 5.12 27.11
CA ALA A 148 -10.26 5.91 25.94
C ALA A 148 -10.26 7.41 26.25
N PHE A 149 -10.17 8.22 25.21
CA PHE A 149 -10.41 9.66 25.30
C PHE A 149 -11.89 9.96 25.13
N PHE A 150 -12.36 10.97 25.85
CA PHE A 150 -13.70 11.51 25.74
C PHE A 150 -13.64 13.01 25.62
N ILE A 151 -14.55 13.61 24.87
CA ILE A 151 -14.63 15.06 24.73
C ILE A 151 -15.87 15.61 25.42
N THR A 152 -15.68 16.73 26.10
CA THR A 152 -16.73 17.45 26.82
C THR A 152 -16.74 18.90 26.41
N SER A 153 -17.84 19.60 26.64
CA SER A 153 -17.86 21.05 26.45
C SER A 153 -16.91 21.71 27.45
N ARG A 154 -16.06 22.63 26.99
CA ARG A 154 -15.13 23.35 27.88
C ARG A 154 -15.86 24.11 29.00
N ASN A 155 -17.11 24.49 28.75
CA ASN A 155 -17.96 25.23 29.71
C ASN A 155 -18.86 24.30 30.55
N SER A 156 -18.87 22.99 30.28
CA SER A 156 -19.71 22.02 30.98
C SER A 156 -19.00 20.66 31.02
N PRO A 157 -18.04 20.49 31.95
CA PRO A 157 -17.11 19.35 31.96
C PRO A 157 -17.76 17.99 32.22
N ASP A 158 -19.01 17.97 32.68
CA ASP A 158 -19.78 16.74 32.93
C ASP A 158 -20.65 16.33 31.73
N LYS A 159 -20.69 17.14 30.66
CA LYS A 159 -21.51 16.88 29.48
C LYS A 159 -20.63 16.46 28.31
N LEU A 160 -20.85 15.24 27.83
CA LEU A 160 -20.25 14.78 26.57
C LEU A 160 -20.67 15.71 25.43
N GLU A 161 -19.70 16.08 24.61
CA GLU A 161 -19.91 16.85 23.39
C GLU A 161 -19.59 15.92 22.21
N GLU A 162 -20.45 15.86 21.20
CA GLU A 162 -20.14 15.14 19.98
C GLU A 162 -19.50 16.07 18.96
N ILE A 163 -18.50 15.57 18.23
CA ILE A 163 -17.99 16.24 17.04
C ILE A 163 -18.51 15.53 15.79
N ILE A 164 -18.94 16.34 14.83
CA ILE A 164 -19.30 15.88 13.49
C ILE A 164 -18.03 15.92 12.65
N ILE A 165 -17.69 14.78 12.05
CA ILE A 165 -16.49 14.60 11.22
C ILE A 165 -16.96 14.24 9.81
N ARG A 166 -16.51 15.03 8.83
CA ARG A 166 -16.75 14.79 7.40
C ARG A 166 -15.45 14.43 6.72
N GLU A 167 -15.51 13.89 5.49
CA GLU A 167 -14.30 13.53 4.74
C GLU A 167 -13.29 14.66 4.63
N ALA A 168 -13.76 15.90 4.39
CA ALA A 168 -12.93 17.10 4.30
C ALA A 168 -12.21 17.45 5.62
N ASP A 169 -12.67 16.94 6.75
CA ASP A 169 -12.05 17.14 8.07
C ASP A 169 -10.99 16.07 8.38
N VAL A 170 -10.97 14.98 7.60
CA VAL A 170 -10.07 13.85 7.80
C VAL A 170 -8.70 14.15 7.21
N ILE A 171 -7.70 14.03 8.06
CA ILE A 171 -6.30 14.24 7.69
C ILE A 171 -5.46 13.05 8.14
N MET A 172 -4.25 12.95 7.63
CA MET A 172 -3.26 11.96 8.08
C MET A 172 -1.89 12.61 8.23
N ARG A 173 -0.98 11.95 8.95
CA ARG A 173 0.41 12.42 9.04
C ARG A 173 1.12 12.16 7.71
N THR A 174 1.98 13.08 7.30
CA THR A 174 2.77 12.96 6.05
C THR A 174 3.69 11.74 6.06
N GLU A 175 4.09 11.25 7.23
CA GLU A 175 4.89 10.02 7.35
C GLU A 175 4.06 8.77 7.03
N ASP A 176 2.82 8.76 7.48
CA ASP A 176 1.90 7.63 7.30
C ASP A 176 1.44 7.53 5.84
N SER A 177 1.28 8.65 5.14
CA SER A 177 0.92 8.65 3.72
C SER A 177 1.97 7.94 2.85
N LYS A 178 3.26 8.12 3.15
CA LYS A 178 4.34 7.38 2.46
C LYS A 178 4.21 5.87 2.65
N ARG A 179 3.92 5.43 3.88
CA ARG A 179 3.72 4.00 4.19
C ARG A 179 2.51 3.42 3.44
N ILE A 180 1.42 4.19 3.34
CA ILE A 180 0.22 3.80 2.59
C ILE A 180 0.53 3.65 1.09
N LEU A 181 1.36 4.52 0.53
CA LEU A 181 1.83 4.40 -0.86
C LEU A 181 2.74 3.18 -1.07
N GLU A 182 3.64 2.91 -0.11
CA GLU A 182 4.56 1.77 -0.15
C GLU A 182 3.84 0.43 0.01
N THR A 183 2.60 0.41 0.48
CA THR A 183 1.80 -0.83 0.60
C THR A 183 1.48 -1.44 -0.78
N ASN A 184 1.44 -0.64 -1.85
CA ASN A 184 1.33 -1.13 -3.23
C ASN A 184 2.55 -1.94 -3.69
N THR A 185 3.69 -1.76 -3.03
CA THR A 185 4.89 -2.57 -3.28
C THR A 185 4.85 -3.92 -2.55
N GLU A 186 3.96 -4.10 -1.56
CA GLU A 186 3.88 -5.32 -0.76
C GLU A 186 2.62 -6.15 -0.97
N ILE A 187 1.53 -5.60 -1.52
CA ILE A 187 0.35 -6.39 -1.95
C ILE A 187 0.74 -7.41 -3.04
N ASN A 188 1.88 -7.21 -3.73
CA ASN A 188 2.51 -8.17 -4.64
C ASN A 188 3.54 -9.12 -3.99
N LYS A 189 3.51 -9.34 -2.66
CA LYS A 189 4.37 -10.34 -1.98
C LYS A 189 3.67 -11.66 -1.66
N ASP A 190 2.33 -11.72 -1.72
CA ASP A 190 1.58 -12.98 -1.53
C ASP A 190 1.25 -13.70 -2.84
N SER A 191 1.54 -13.10 -4.01
CA SER A 191 1.89 -13.92 -5.17
C SER A 191 3.16 -14.66 -4.77
N LYS A 192 3.14 -16.01 -4.74
CA LYS A 192 4.34 -16.85 -4.69
C LYS A 192 5.48 -16.07 -5.34
N LYS A 193 6.58 -15.78 -4.62
CA LYS A 193 7.77 -15.20 -5.26
C LYS A 193 7.99 -16.02 -6.52
N SER A 194 7.76 -15.42 -7.69
CA SER A 194 7.97 -16.12 -8.95
C SER A 194 9.44 -16.50 -8.91
N GLU A 195 9.71 -17.79 -8.78
CA GLU A 195 11.08 -18.27 -8.73
C GLU A 195 11.60 -18.16 -10.15
N GLN A 196 12.61 -17.32 -10.36
CA GLN A 196 13.27 -17.21 -11.64
C GLN A 196 13.70 -18.59 -12.12
N HIS A 197 13.18 -19.02 -13.27
CA HIS A 197 13.54 -20.31 -13.81
C HIS A 197 15.01 -20.30 -14.28
N TYR A 198 15.67 -21.46 -14.24
CA TYR A 198 17.08 -21.58 -14.65
C TYR A 198 17.35 -21.18 -16.11
N TRP A 199 16.32 -21.17 -16.95
CA TRP A 199 16.38 -20.76 -18.36
C TRP A 199 16.08 -19.26 -18.56
N GLU A 200 15.57 -18.56 -17.54
CA GLU A 200 15.22 -17.14 -17.62
C GLU A 200 16.42 -16.25 -17.30
N SER A 201 16.70 -15.31 -18.20
CA SER A 201 17.61 -14.21 -17.86
C SER A 201 16.95 -13.25 -16.86
N ASN A 202 17.74 -12.47 -16.13
CA ASN A 202 17.20 -11.44 -15.22
C ASN A 202 16.25 -10.45 -15.93
N LYS A 203 16.52 -10.13 -17.20
CA LYS A 203 15.67 -9.23 -17.97
C LYS A 203 14.35 -9.89 -18.35
N LEU A 204 14.38 -11.18 -18.71
CA LEU A 204 13.17 -11.93 -19.03
C LEU A 204 12.31 -12.18 -17.80
N PHE A 205 12.95 -12.52 -16.67
CA PHE A 205 12.28 -12.67 -15.39
C PHE A 205 11.52 -11.40 -14.98
N GLU A 206 12.18 -10.25 -15.01
CA GLU A 206 11.52 -8.97 -14.68
C GLU A 206 10.48 -8.58 -15.74
N LEU A 207 10.63 -8.99 -17.01
CA LEU A 207 9.60 -8.79 -18.04
C LEU A 207 8.33 -9.58 -17.72
N ASN A 208 8.46 -10.87 -17.38
CA ASN A 208 7.35 -11.75 -16.99
C ASN A 208 6.65 -11.21 -15.73
N ARG A 209 7.42 -10.85 -14.71
CA ARG A 209 6.91 -10.25 -13.47
C ARG A 209 6.18 -8.93 -13.71
N THR A 210 6.68 -8.12 -14.65
CA THR A 210 6.01 -6.86 -15.01
C THR A 210 4.68 -7.14 -15.70
N ALA A 211 4.60 -8.16 -16.56
CA ALA A 211 3.33 -8.57 -17.17
C ALA A 211 2.30 -9.02 -16.12
N GLU A 212 2.71 -9.91 -15.20
CA GLU A 212 1.88 -10.36 -14.08
C GLU A 212 1.43 -9.19 -13.19
N LYS A 213 2.24 -8.15 -13.04
CA LYS A 213 1.88 -7.01 -12.19
C LYS A 213 0.85 -6.08 -12.85
N PHE A 214 0.98 -5.83 -14.15
CA PHE A 214 0.26 -4.75 -14.81
C PHE A 214 -0.92 -5.22 -15.68
N ILE A 215 -1.03 -6.51 -15.99
CA ILE A 215 -2.03 -6.99 -16.95
C ILE A 215 -3.25 -7.71 -16.35
N PRO A 216 -3.19 -8.47 -15.22
CA PRO A 216 -4.29 -9.35 -14.81
C PRO A 216 -5.66 -8.70 -14.57
N GLU A 217 -5.72 -7.41 -14.27
CA GLU A 217 -6.95 -6.73 -13.82
C GLU A 217 -7.31 -5.48 -14.66
N ILE A 218 -6.53 -5.14 -15.68
CA ILE A 218 -6.75 -3.90 -16.43
C ILE A 218 -7.72 -4.12 -17.60
N ASN A 219 -8.91 -3.53 -17.50
CA ASN A 219 -9.81 -3.34 -18.63
C ASN A 219 -9.46 -2.02 -19.34
N ILE A 220 -8.68 -2.07 -20.41
CA ILE A 220 -8.26 -0.87 -21.16
C ILE A 220 -9.42 -0.45 -22.08
N THR A 221 -10.12 0.61 -21.69
CA THR A 221 -11.32 1.09 -22.40
C THR A 221 -11.05 2.28 -23.32
N SER A 222 -9.91 2.97 -23.15
CA SER A 222 -9.53 4.14 -23.96
C SER A 222 -8.08 4.14 -24.46
N GLU A 223 -7.80 4.95 -25.49
CA GLU A 223 -6.45 5.14 -26.04
C GLU A 223 -5.51 5.84 -25.04
N ASP A 224 -6.04 6.71 -24.19
CA ASP A 224 -5.25 7.47 -23.22
C ASP A 224 -4.86 6.58 -22.02
N GLU A 225 -5.77 5.76 -21.50
CA GLU A 225 -5.46 4.69 -20.54
C GLU A 225 -4.35 3.76 -21.06
N ARG A 226 -4.41 3.42 -22.36
CA ARG A 226 -3.38 2.60 -22.99
C ARG A 226 -2.01 3.28 -22.99
N LYS A 227 -1.95 4.58 -23.31
CA LYS A 227 -0.69 5.34 -23.29
C LYS A 227 -0.12 5.44 -21.88
N GLU A 228 -0.97 5.69 -20.89
CA GLU A 228 -0.57 5.76 -19.49
C GLU A 228 -0.01 4.42 -19.01
N LEU A 229 -0.69 3.31 -19.30
CA LEU A 229 -0.20 1.97 -18.99
C LEU A 229 1.17 1.70 -19.61
N ILE A 230 1.35 2.06 -20.89
CA ILE A 230 2.65 1.93 -21.57
C ILE A 230 3.75 2.69 -20.83
N GLU A 231 3.48 3.94 -20.42
CA GLU A 231 4.46 4.75 -19.70
C GLU A 231 4.74 4.22 -18.28
N MET A 232 3.73 3.68 -17.59
CA MET A 232 3.91 2.99 -16.30
C MET A 232 4.79 1.75 -16.44
N ILE A 233 4.54 0.90 -17.43
CA ILE A 233 5.35 -0.29 -17.72
C ILE A 233 6.80 0.11 -18.06
N LYS A 234 6.99 1.09 -18.95
CA LYS A 234 8.33 1.59 -19.32
C LYS A 234 9.08 2.14 -18.12
N LYS A 235 8.42 2.93 -17.27
CA LYS A 235 9.02 3.47 -16.04
C LYS A 235 9.48 2.33 -15.13
N HIS A 236 8.63 1.33 -14.91
CA HIS A 236 8.95 0.17 -14.07
C HIS A 236 10.14 -0.63 -14.60
N LEU A 237 10.12 -0.98 -15.88
CA LEU A 237 11.19 -1.74 -16.55
C LEU A 237 12.53 -0.98 -16.54
N LYS A 238 12.49 0.35 -16.68
CA LYS A 238 13.69 1.20 -16.63
C LYS A 238 14.35 1.17 -15.25
N GLU A 239 13.55 1.21 -14.18
CA GLU A 239 14.02 1.13 -12.80
C GLU A 239 14.63 -0.24 -12.47
N LYS A 240 14.08 -1.34 -13.03
CA LYS A 240 14.51 -2.71 -12.68
C LYS A 240 15.66 -3.27 -13.52
N CYS A 241 15.68 -3.01 -14.83
CA CYS A 241 16.58 -3.75 -15.74
C CYS A 241 17.64 -2.89 -16.45
N ASN A 242 17.71 -1.58 -16.16
CA ASN A 242 18.61 -0.62 -16.82
C ASN A 242 18.67 -0.84 -18.34
N TYR A 243 17.51 -0.94 -18.99
CA TYR A 243 17.41 -1.14 -20.44
C TYR A 243 18.09 0.02 -21.18
N LYS A 244 19.27 -0.24 -21.74
CA LYS A 244 20.02 0.73 -22.56
C LYS A 244 19.45 0.75 -23.97
N GLY A 245 18.74 1.83 -24.31
CA GLY A 245 18.20 2.08 -25.65
C GLY A 245 16.68 2.28 -25.63
N LYS A 246 16.22 3.39 -26.22
CA LYS A 246 14.79 3.75 -26.28
C LYS A 246 13.96 2.65 -26.95
N ASP A 247 14.48 2.08 -28.05
CA ASP A 247 13.81 1.03 -28.82
C ASP A 247 13.66 -0.27 -28.02
N LEU A 248 14.67 -0.68 -27.23
CA LEU A 248 14.59 -1.88 -26.40
C LEU A 248 13.51 -1.79 -25.32
N LEU A 249 13.46 -0.66 -24.60
CA LEU A 249 12.47 -0.42 -23.56
C LEU A 249 11.05 -0.35 -24.15
N GLU A 250 10.93 0.26 -25.32
CA GLU A 250 9.68 0.37 -26.05
C GLU A 250 9.17 -1.00 -26.52
N GLN A 251 10.02 -1.81 -27.16
CA GLN A 251 9.66 -3.18 -27.57
C GLN A 251 9.34 -4.07 -26.37
N ALA A 252 10.06 -3.93 -25.24
CA ALA A 252 9.78 -4.68 -24.01
C ALA A 252 8.40 -4.35 -23.43
N ALA A 253 8.07 -3.06 -23.30
CA ALA A 253 6.76 -2.64 -22.79
C ALA A 253 5.62 -3.13 -23.70
N PHE A 254 5.82 -3.06 -25.01
CA PHE A 254 4.82 -3.53 -25.96
C PHE A 254 4.69 -5.05 -26.03
N ALA A 255 5.77 -5.80 -25.78
CA ALA A 255 5.71 -7.24 -25.67
C ALA A 255 4.87 -7.70 -24.47
N ILE A 256 4.62 -6.86 -23.47
CA ILE A 256 3.77 -7.19 -22.31
C ILE A 256 2.28 -7.02 -22.63
N LEU A 257 1.91 -6.05 -23.46
CA LEU A 257 0.52 -5.68 -23.70
C LEU A 257 -0.27 -6.80 -24.41
N PRO A 258 -1.53 -7.05 -24.03
CA PRO A 258 -2.40 -7.97 -24.76
C PRO A 258 -2.51 -7.59 -26.24
N ASN A 259 -2.65 -8.60 -27.09
CA ASN A 259 -2.60 -8.43 -28.55
C ASN A 259 -3.62 -7.41 -29.08
N GLU A 260 -4.79 -7.34 -28.44
CA GLU A 260 -5.89 -6.43 -28.79
C GLU A 260 -5.51 -4.96 -28.68
N HIS A 261 -4.61 -4.65 -27.75
CA HIS A 261 -4.17 -3.30 -27.43
C HIS A 261 -2.89 -2.90 -28.17
N TYR A 262 -2.34 -3.76 -29.03
CA TYR A 262 -1.12 -3.39 -29.75
C TYR A 262 -0.99 -3.98 -31.16
N ARG A 263 -1.33 -3.17 -32.17
CA ARG A 263 -1.32 -3.56 -33.61
C ARG A 263 0.05 -3.53 -34.28
N LYS A 264 1.08 -2.91 -33.67
CA LYS A 264 2.34 -2.53 -34.35
C LYS A 264 3.50 -3.52 -34.15
N ILE A 265 3.52 -4.30 -33.06
CA ILE A 265 4.42 -5.44 -32.93
C ILE A 265 3.58 -6.66 -33.27
N LYS A 266 3.86 -7.24 -34.43
CA LYS A 266 3.30 -8.53 -34.80
C LYS A 266 4.45 -9.51 -34.84
N SER A 267 4.38 -10.56 -34.05
CA SER A 267 4.87 -11.83 -34.57
C SER A 267 3.88 -12.26 -35.66
N THR A 268 4.36 -12.77 -36.78
CA THR A 268 3.50 -13.38 -37.80
C THR A 268 3.05 -14.78 -37.40
N LYS A 269 3.60 -15.33 -36.30
CA LYS A 269 3.33 -16.67 -35.80
C LYS A 269 2.55 -16.64 -34.50
N MET A 270 1.62 -17.58 -34.33
CA MET A 270 0.93 -17.84 -33.07
C MET A 270 1.71 -18.89 -32.26
N PRO A 271 1.70 -18.83 -30.91
CA PRO A 271 2.28 -19.87 -30.09
C PRO A 271 1.51 -21.18 -30.31
N ALA A 272 2.18 -22.32 -30.13
CA ALA A 272 1.51 -23.62 -30.18
C ALA A 272 0.44 -23.72 -29.08
N ASP A 273 -0.63 -24.48 -29.30
CA ASP A 273 -1.75 -24.63 -28.35
C ASP A 273 -1.28 -25.09 -26.95
N LYS A 274 -0.25 -25.94 -26.92
CA LYS A 274 0.38 -26.40 -25.67
C LYS A 274 1.07 -25.27 -24.90
N ALA A 275 1.62 -24.28 -25.59
CA ALA A 275 2.21 -23.11 -24.94
C ALA A 275 1.09 -22.18 -24.46
N LEU A 276 0.03 -21.96 -25.25
CA LEU A 276 -1.10 -21.11 -24.85
C LEU A 276 -1.75 -21.56 -23.53
N SER A 277 -1.82 -22.87 -23.25
CA SER A 277 -2.37 -23.39 -21.99
C SER A 277 -1.41 -23.32 -20.78
N GLN A 278 -0.15 -22.96 -21.00
CA GLN A 278 0.88 -22.86 -19.95
C GLN A 278 1.10 -21.45 -19.42
N TYR A 279 0.56 -20.43 -20.11
CA TYR A 279 0.68 -19.03 -19.73
C TYR A 279 -0.69 -18.46 -19.33
N PRO A 280 -0.74 -17.39 -18.52
CA PRO A 280 -1.99 -16.72 -18.19
C PRO A 280 -2.76 -16.30 -19.44
N GLU A 281 -4.09 -16.36 -19.40
CA GLU A 281 -4.96 -16.01 -20.54
C GLU A 281 -4.72 -14.60 -21.07
N HIS A 282 -4.34 -13.68 -20.18
CA HIS A 282 -4.04 -12.29 -20.51
C HIS A 282 -2.62 -12.06 -21.05
N ALA A 283 -1.77 -13.08 -21.11
CA ALA A 283 -0.40 -12.95 -21.59
C ALA A 283 -0.38 -12.68 -23.11
N SER A 284 0.41 -11.70 -23.53
CA SER A 284 0.55 -11.41 -24.96
C SER A 284 1.20 -12.57 -25.72
N THR A 285 0.83 -12.72 -26.99
CA THR A 285 1.49 -13.70 -27.87
C THR A 285 2.98 -13.43 -28.01
N ALA A 286 3.40 -12.16 -28.04
CA ALA A 286 4.81 -11.80 -28.13
C ALA A 286 5.59 -12.27 -26.90
N LEU A 287 5.04 -12.09 -25.69
CA LEU A 287 5.68 -12.51 -24.46
C LEU A 287 5.80 -14.04 -24.38
N ILE A 288 4.73 -14.75 -24.74
CA ILE A 288 4.74 -16.22 -24.79
C ILE A 288 5.86 -16.72 -25.73
N LEU A 289 5.95 -16.15 -26.94
CA LEU A 289 6.97 -16.55 -27.90
C LEU A 289 8.40 -16.21 -27.44
N ILE A 290 8.59 -15.08 -26.76
CA ILE A 290 9.90 -14.74 -26.17
C ILE A 290 10.31 -15.77 -25.11
N ASN A 291 9.37 -16.23 -24.28
CA ASN A 291 9.63 -17.26 -23.28
C ASN A 291 9.94 -18.62 -23.91
N GLU A 292 9.16 -19.04 -24.91
CA GLU A 292 9.43 -20.29 -25.63
C GLU A 292 10.78 -20.25 -26.37
N ALA A 293 11.15 -19.10 -26.95
CA ALA A 293 12.47 -18.91 -27.54
C ALA A 293 13.59 -19.01 -26.50
N ALA A 294 13.41 -18.44 -25.31
CA ALA A 294 14.38 -18.55 -24.23
C ALA A 294 14.60 -20.00 -23.81
N LYS A 295 13.52 -20.79 -23.66
CA LYS A 295 13.59 -22.24 -23.40
C LYS A 295 14.32 -22.97 -24.53
N HIS A 296 14.01 -22.66 -25.79
CA HIS A 296 14.66 -23.27 -26.95
C HIS A 296 16.17 -23.03 -26.94
N PHE A 297 16.63 -21.79 -26.81
CA PHE A 297 18.07 -21.49 -26.77
C PHE A 297 18.76 -22.06 -25.53
N TRP A 298 18.08 -22.08 -24.39
CA TRP A 298 18.62 -22.69 -23.18
C TRP A 298 18.81 -24.20 -23.34
N ASN A 299 17.80 -24.92 -23.85
CA ASN A 299 17.90 -26.35 -24.12
C ASN A 299 19.05 -26.67 -25.09
N ALA A 300 19.15 -25.94 -26.20
CA ALA A 300 20.24 -26.09 -27.17
C ALA A 300 21.63 -25.88 -26.52
N SER A 301 21.76 -24.97 -25.55
CA SER A 301 23.01 -24.75 -24.82
C SER A 301 23.38 -25.87 -23.84
N GLN A 302 22.42 -26.70 -23.42
CA GLN A 302 22.66 -27.85 -22.54
C GLN A 302 23.12 -29.10 -23.31
N GLU A 303 22.84 -29.20 -24.62
CA GLU A 303 23.20 -30.35 -25.46
C GLU A 303 24.71 -30.39 -25.80
N THR A 304 25.40 -29.25 -25.72
CA THR A 304 26.83 -29.15 -26.01
C THR A 304 27.70 -29.35 -24.75
N THR A 305 28.77 -30.14 -24.87
CA THR A 305 29.71 -30.45 -23.76
C THR A 305 30.36 -29.19 -23.15
N GLN A 306 30.48 -28.13 -23.94
CA GLN A 306 30.77 -26.78 -23.48
C GLN A 306 29.45 -26.02 -23.45
N LYS A 307 28.94 -25.67 -22.27
CA LYS A 307 27.68 -24.91 -22.09
C LYS A 307 27.86 -23.45 -22.56
N VAL A 308 27.95 -23.25 -23.86
CA VAL A 308 28.19 -21.95 -24.48
C VAL A 308 26.85 -21.31 -24.82
N GLN A 309 26.63 -20.10 -24.30
CA GLN A 309 25.45 -19.31 -24.61
C GLN A 309 25.44 -18.90 -26.10
N THR A 310 24.29 -19.07 -26.76
CA THR A 310 24.14 -18.66 -28.17
C THR A 310 24.40 -17.17 -28.32
N LYS A 311 25.23 -16.79 -29.30
CA LYS A 311 25.52 -15.37 -29.56
C LYS A 311 24.23 -14.62 -29.92
N ARG A 312 24.06 -13.42 -29.38
CA ARG A 312 22.89 -12.54 -29.64
C ARG A 312 22.58 -12.36 -31.13
N THR A 313 23.60 -12.27 -32.00
CA THR A 313 23.40 -12.12 -33.45
C THR A 313 22.75 -13.36 -34.06
N VAL A 314 23.15 -14.56 -33.63
CA VAL A 314 22.57 -15.83 -34.07
C VAL A 314 21.14 -15.96 -33.54
N MET A 315 20.91 -15.63 -32.26
CA MET A 315 19.56 -15.60 -31.70
C MET A 315 18.63 -14.67 -32.48
N LYS A 316 19.11 -13.47 -32.83
CA LYS A 316 18.31 -12.50 -33.60
C LYS A 316 17.91 -13.07 -34.96
N THR A 317 18.86 -13.62 -35.72
CA THR A 317 18.58 -14.21 -37.04
C THR A 317 17.56 -15.35 -36.94
N GLU A 318 17.70 -16.21 -35.94
CA GLU A 318 16.77 -17.30 -35.68
C GLU A 318 15.37 -16.77 -35.34
N LEU A 319 15.27 -15.75 -34.49
CA LEU A 319 13.98 -15.16 -34.13
C LEU A 319 13.26 -14.46 -35.31
N GLU A 320 14.01 -13.99 -36.29
CA GLU A 320 13.47 -13.43 -37.55
C GLU A 320 13.04 -14.53 -38.55
N SER A 321 13.38 -15.80 -38.30
CA SER A 321 13.04 -16.91 -39.19
C SER A 321 11.52 -17.15 -39.22
N SER A 322 11.06 -17.93 -40.20
CA SER A 322 9.66 -18.40 -40.25
C SER A 322 9.26 -19.20 -39.02
N ASP A 323 10.22 -19.73 -38.27
CA ASP A 323 9.95 -20.56 -37.10
C ASP A 323 9.53 -19.74 -35.87
N TRP A 324 9.85 -18.45 -35.84
CA TRP A 324 9.49 -17.54 -34.74
C TRP A 324 8.70 -16.31 -35.18
N GLY A 325 8.90 -15.85 -36.42
CA GLY A 325 8.09 -14.84 -37.08
C GLY A 325 8.22 -13.43 -36.51
N PHE A 326 9.30 -13.11 -35.79
CA PHE A 326 9.47 -11.78 -35.21
C PHE A 326 9.89 -10.76 -36.27
N THR A 327 9.36 -9.53 -36.16
CA THR A 327 9.93 -8.39 -36.88
C THR A 327 11.36 -8.12 -36.42
N ALA A 328 12.19 -7.51 -37.27
CA ALA A 328 13.59 -7.23 -36.95
C ALA A 328 13.80 -6.41 -35.66
N ARG A 329 12.87 -5.51 -35.33
CA ARG A 329 12.89 -4.74 -34.08
C ARG A 329 12.58 -5.61 -32.87
N LEU A 330 11.50 -6.41 -32.94
CA LEU A 330 11.13 -7.34 -31.88
C LEU A 330 12.22 -8.40 -31.68
N ALA A 331 12.77 -8.98 -32.75
CA ALA A 331 13.86 -9.95 -32.69
C ALA A 331 15.12 -9.37 -32.04
N GLY A 332 15.49 -8.14 -32.42
CA GLY A 332 16.62 -7.43 -31.80
C GLY A 332 16.42 -7.20 -30.30
N ALA A 333 15.21 -6.83 -29.88
CA ALA A 333 14.85 -6.65 -28.48
C ALA A 333 14.82 -7.97 -27.71
N ALA A 334 14.08 -8.97 -28.21
CA ALA A 334 13.95 -10.31 -27.65
C ALA A 334 15.31 -10.98 -27.46
N ALA A 335 16.20 -10.97 -28.47
CA ALA A 335 17.55 -11.50 -28.33
C ALA A 335 18.35 -10.80 -27.23
N THR A 336 18.11 -9.50 -27.00
CA THR A 336 18.78 -8.75 -25.91
C THR A 336 18.21 -9.10 -24.54
N ILE A 337 16.91 -9.35 -24.46
CA ILE A 337 16.20 -9.74 -23.24
C ILE A 337 16.64 -11.16 -22.87
N ILE A 338 16.54 -12.12 -23.78
CA ILE A 338 16.93 -13.53 -23.57
C ILE A 338 18.42 -13.63 -23.21
N ASN A 339 19.30 -12.91 -23.91
CA ASN A 339 20.73 -12.93 -23.62
C ASN A 339 21.13 -12.07 -22.40
N GLY A 340 20.19 -11.32 -21.82
CA GLY A 340 20.44 -10.18 -20.93
C GLY A 340 20.85 -10.49 -19.49
N GLY A 341 21.25 -11.73 -19.16
CA GLY A 341 21.68 -12.09 -17.82
C GLY A 341 22.04 -13.56 -17.67
N GLY A 342 23.30 -13.91 -17.94
CA GLY A 342 23.97 -15.00 -17.25
C GLY A 342 24.71 -14.41 -16.04
N LYS A 343 24.54 -15.01 -14.86
CA LYS A 343 25.38 -14.72 -13.69
C LYS A 343 26.85 -14.93 -14.08
N ASN A 344 27.69 -13.95 -13.79
CA ASN A 344 28.99 -14.23 -13.17
C ASN A 344 28.76 -14.26 -11.66
#